data_AF-A0A7S2T8F8-F1
#
_entry.id   AF-A0A7S2T8F8-F1
#
_cell.length_a   1.000
_cell.length_b   1.000
_cell.length_c   1.000
_cell.angle_alpha   90.00
_cell.angle_beta   90.00
_cell.angle_gamma   90.00
#
_symmetry.space_group_name_H-M   'P 1'
#
loop_
_entity.id
_entity.type
_entity.pdbx_description
1 polymer ?
#
loop_
_entity_poly.entity_id
_entity_poly.type
_entity_poly.pdbx_seq_one_letter_code
_entity_poly.pdbx_strand_id
1 'polypeptide(L)'
;MAYGYANGNRYNHRQQKTKRVWKREDHESDKVVDTGAAGDAPSTSKPSAAGGDTAPTSKLSAKAKPFKRKLDAAAEPFEPVTGKLEEIEQKRKELEAKIRAKKRKLAEDEVFKKRQQALRDAAKQSQDVAERRAKIARLQGGFDKVKRHMDKSAGVDSLTPASQQSNLKPTNKLKEVTRDDVIRVMHALNDYDVLQVNLASGSGEIRKNFLKLSRAFHPDKCKVEGSKEAFQRVSKAYTNLKKQHS
;
A
#
# COMPACT_ATOMS: atom_id res chain seq x y z
N MET A 1 60.81 -18.58 -11.56
CA MET A 1 60.41 -17.52 -10.61
C MET A 1 59.93 -16.32 -11.43
N ALA A 2 58.63 -16.07 -11.46
CA ALA A 2 58.04 -14.94 -12.18
C ALA A 2 57.12 -14.19 -11.21
N TYR A 3 57.59 -13.04 -10.72
CA TYR A 3 56.79 -12.11 -9.92
C TYR A 3 56.27 -11.01 -10.83
N GLY A 4 55.00 -11.10 -11.21
CA GLY A 4 54.26 -10.02 -11.86
C GLY A 4 53.32 -9.36 -10.85
N TYR A 5 53.76 -8.26 -10.23
CA TYR A 5 52.87 -7.39 -9.45
C TYR A 5 52.20 -6.37 -10.38
N ALA A 6 50.95 -6.65 -10.76
CA ALA A 6 50.11 -5.68 -11.44
C ALA A 6 49.46 -4.74 -10.41
N ASN A 7 50.01 -3.54 -10.26
CA ASN A 7 49.42 -2.46 -9.47
C ASN A 7 48.17 -1.91 -10.17
N GLY A 8 47.00 -2.39 -9.75
CA GLY A 8 45.71 -1.83 -10.16
C GLY A 8 45.41 -0.50 -9.45
N ASN A 9 45.66 0.61 -10.13
CA ASN A 9 45.16 1.94 -9.76
C ASN A 9 43.63 1.94 -9.78
N ARG A 10 43.00 1.74 -8.62
CA ARG A 10 41.56 1.95 -8.43
C ARG A 10 41.26 3.44 -8.36
N TYR A 11 40.94 4.04 -9.50
CA TYR A 11 40.33 5.37 -9.56
C TYR A 11 38.94 5.35 -8.91
N ASN A 12 38.83 5.99 -7.75
CA ASN A 12 37.57 6.28 -7.08
C ASN A 12 36.78 7.32 -7.91
N HIS A 13 35.86 6.86 -8.76
CA HIS A 13 34.88 7.74 -9.39
C HIS A 13 33.76 8.02 -8.38
N ARG A 14 34.05 8.90 -7.41
CA ARG A 14 33.05 9.45 -6.49
C ARG A 14 32.16 10.42 -7.30
N GLN A 15 31.09 9.89 -7.85
CA GLN A 15 29.99 10.67 -8.43
C GLN A 15 29.47 11.64 -7.37
N GLN A 16 29.78 12.93 -7.52
CA GLN A 16 29.19 13.97 -6.71
C GLN A 16 27.70 14.06 -7.07
N LYS A 17 26.84 13.54 -6.18
CA LYS A 17 25.39 13.73 -6.27
C LYS A 17 25.07 15.19 -5.98
N THR A 18 24.99 16.02 -7.02
CA THR A 18 24.41 17.35 -6.92
C THR A 18 22.90 17.19 -6.67
N LYS A 19 22.43 17.74 -5.55
CA LYS A 19 21.01 17.75 -5.19
C LYS A 19 20.30 18.74 -6.13
N ARG A 20 19.60 18.25 -7.16
CA ARG A 20 18.64 19.08 -7.90
C ARG A 20 17.46 19.36 -6.97
N VAL A 21 17.44 20.57 -6.41
CA VAL A 21 16.26 21.14 -5.76
C VAL A 21 15.33 21.57 -6.89
N TRP A 22 14.13 21.00 -6.95
CA TRP A 22 13.07 21.48 -7.82
C TRP A 22 12.74 22.92 -7.40
N LYS A 23 13.10 23.89 -8.24
CA LYS A 23 12.66 25.29 -8.09
C LYS A 23 11.42 25.50 -8.94
N ARG A 24 10.45 26.24 -8.40
CA ARG A 24 9.16 26.59 -9.00
C ARG A 24 9.29 27.56 -10.20
N GLU A 25 10.51 27.85 -10.64
CA GLU A 25 10.86 28.94 -11.56
C GLU A 25 11.10 28.47 -13.01
N ASP A 26 10.92 27.18 -13.33
CA ASP A 26 11.07 26.66 -14.71
C ASP A 26 9.83 26.91 -15.60
N HIS A 27 8.89 27.75 -15.17
CA HIS A 27 7.80 28.23 -16.00
C HIS A 27 7.90 29.75 -16.19
N GLU A 28 7.85 30.12 -17.47
CA GLU A 28 7.51 31.43 -18.05
C GLU A 28 8.67 32.35 -18.47
N SER A 29 8.83 32.45 -19.80
CA SER A 29 9.25 33.71 -20.43
C SER A 29 8.63 33.83 -21.83
N ASP A 30 7.52 34.57 -21.92
CA ASP A 30 7.45 35.70 -22.84
C ASP A 30 6.34 36.70 -22.42
N LYS A 31 6.80 37.79 -21.77
CA LYS A 31 6.28 39.18 -21.74
C LYS A 31 4.84 39.40 -21.22
N VAL A 32 4.50 40.45 -20.46
CA VAL A 32 4.80 41.88 -20.62
C VAL A 32 4.69 42.56 -19.25
N VAL A 33 5.54 43.58 -19.08
CA VAL A 33 5.69 44.54 -17.98
C VAL A 33 4.39 45.34 -17.73
N ASP A 34 3.97 45.53 -16.48
CA ASP A 34 3.81 46.87 -15.88
C ASP A 34 3.53 46.78 -14.36
N THR A 35 3.83 47.89 -13.70
CA THR A 35 4.16 48.17 -12.30
C THR A 35 2.94 48.49 -11.43
N GLY A 36 3.08 48.36 -10.09
CA GLY A 36 2.27 49.17 -9.16
C GLY A 36 1.76 48.54 -7.85
N ALA A 37 2.61 48.58 -6.83
CA ALA A 37 2.37 48.93 -5.41
C ALA A 37 1.07 48.55 -4.62
N ALA A 38 1.36 47.89 -3.47
CA ALA A 38 0.91 48.16 -2.08
C ALA A 38 -0.45 47.64 -1.54
N GLY A 39 -0.37 46.99 -0.35
CA GLY A 39 -1.39 47.11 0.72
C GLY A 39 -1.97 45.83 1.32
N ASP A 40 -1.47 45.47 2.51
CA ASP A 40 -2.03 44.75 3.67
C ASP A 40 -3.16 43.68 3.62
N ALA A 41 -3.01 42.72 4.54
CA ALA A 41 -3.72 41.44 4.73
C ALA A 41 -5.11 41.56 5.45
N PRO A 42 -5.69 40.50 6.08
CA PRO A 42 -5.97 39.10 5.68
C PRO A 42 -7.48 38.76 5.84
N SER A 43 -8.03 37.77 5.11
CA SER A 43 -9.28 37.10 5.57
C SER A 43 -9.54 35.77 4.87
N THR A 44 -9.86 34.80 5.70
CA THR A 44 -10.30 33.43 5.44
C THR A 44 -11.59 33.32 4.62
N SER A 45 -11.67 32.37 3.67
CA SER A 45 -12.64 31.26 3.71
C SER A 45 -12.66 30.46 2.40
N LYS A 46 -13.05 29.21 2.57
CA LYS A 46 -13.07 28.06 1.67
C LYS A 46 -14.16 28.18 0.59
N PRO A 47 -14.01 27.55 -0.59
CA PRO A 47 -14.96 27.68 -1.70
C PRO A 47 -16.21 26.82 -1.50
N SER A 48 -17.37 27.41 -1.80
CA SER A 48 -18.64 26.69 -1.93
C SER A 48 -18.85 26.30 -3.39
N ALA A 49 -19.18 25.02 -3.60
CA ALA A 49 -19.68 24.50 -4.85
C ALA A 49 -21.19 24.75 -4.98
N ALA A 50 -21.65 24.66 -6.23
CA ALA A 50 -23.01 24.35 -6.71
C ALA A 50 -23.85 25.51 -7.25
N GLY A 51 -24.24 25.34 -8.54
CA GLY A 51 -25.46 25.81 -9.19
C GLY A 51 -25.57 27.32 -9.40
N GLY A 52 -25.53 27.86 -10.61
CA GLY A 52 -26.36 27.48 -11.76
C GLY A 52 -27.56 28.43 -11.81
N ASP A 53 -27.76 29.07 -12.96
CA ASP A 53 -28.87 29.98 -13.32
C ASP A 53 -28.68 31.47 -13.03
N THR A 54 -27.94 32.15 -13.92
CA THR A 54 -28.38 33.46 -14.42
C THR A 54 -27.84 33.67 -15.84
N ALA A 55 -28.76 33.86 -16.78
CA ALA A 55 -28.49 34.25 -18.16
C ALA A 55 -27.61 35.53 -18.22
N PRO A 56 -26.68 35.66 -19.18
CA PRO A 56 -25.91 36.88 -19.34
C PRO A 56 -26.78 37.95 -19.99
N THR A 57 -27.34 38.86 -19.18
CA THR A 57 -27.86 40.13 -19.68
C THR A 57 -26.68 41.04 -20.01
N SER A 58 -26.13 40.94 -21.22
CA SER A 58 -25.22 41.94 -21.76
C SER A 58 -26.00 43.18 -22.16
N LYS A 59 -25.99 44.20 -21.29
CA LYS A 59 -26.28 45.58 -21.67
C LYS A 59 -25.22 46.04 -22.68
N LEU A 60 -25.51 45.91 -23.97
CA LEU A 60 -24.87 46.70 -25.02
C LEU A 60 -25.85 47.78 -25.46
N SER A 61 -25.78 48.93 -24.81
CA SER A 61 -26.39 50.17 -25.31
C SER A 61 -25.54 50.72 -26.44
N ALA A 62 -25.69 50.16 -27.65
CA ALA A 62 -25.27 50.81 -28.87
C ALA A 62 -26.54 51.23 -29.62
N LYS A 63 -26.65 52.52 -29.93
CA LYS A 63 -27.74 53.11 -30.71
C LYS A 63 -27.82 52.39 -32.07
N ALA A 64 -28.65 51.36 -32.17
CA ALA A 64 -28.84 50.60 -33.40
C ALA A 64 -29.56 51.47 -34.43
N LYS A 65 -28.80 52.02 -35.38
CA LYS A 65 -29.40 52.50 -36.64
C LYS A 65 -30.06 51.28 -37.30
N PRO A 66 -31.30 51.38 -37.81
CA PRO A 66 -31.94 50.26 -38.48
C PRO A 66 -31.18 49.94 -39.76
N PHE A 67 -30.23 49.01 -39.69
CA PHE A 67 -29.59 48.43 -40.86
C PHE A 67 -30.66 47.59 -41.56
N LYS A 68 -31.35 48.20 -42.53
CA LYS A 68 -32.16 47.46 -43.50
C LYS A 68 -31.19 46.60 -44.31
N ARG A 69 -30.99 45.35 -43.90
CA ARG A 69 -30.34 44.33 -44.74
C ARG A 69 -31.28 44.15 -45.92
N LYS A 70 -30.95 44.76 -47.06
CA LYS A 70 -31.57 44.40 -48.33
C LYS A 70 -31.15 42.96 -48.58
N LEU A 71 -32.11 42.06 -48.72
CA LEU A 71 -31.84 40.72 -49.23
C LEU A 71 -31.38 40.93 -50.68
N ASP A 72 -30.12 40.61 -50.96
CA ASP A 72 -29.62 40.63 -52.33
C ASP A 72 -30.41 39.57 -53.10
N ALA A 73 -31.23 40.01 -54.06
CA ALA A 73 -32.05 39.14 -54.91
C ALA A 73 -31.19 38.28 -55.86
N ALA A 74 -29.87 38.45 -55.82
CA ALA A 74 -28.85 37.66 -56.51
C ALA A 74 -28.04 36.76 -55.55
N ALA A 75 -28.62 36.38 -54.41
CA ALA A 75 -28.06 35.32 -53.58
C ALA A 75 -28.16 33.98 -54.34
N GLU A 76 -27.00 33.46 -54.77
CA GLU A 76 -26.89 32.13 -55.36
C GLU A 76 -27.60 31.10 -54.47
N PRO A 77 -28.41 30.20 -55.05
CA PRO A 77 -29.11 29.18 -54.29
C PRO A 77 -28.10 28.37 -53.48
N PHE A 78 -28.37 28.19 -52.19
CA PHE A 78 -27.50 27.43 -51.29
C PHE A 78 -27.32 26.01 -51.83
N GLU A 79 -26.14 25.73 -52.38
CA GLU A 79 -25.78 24.39 -52.82
C GLU A 79 -25.67 23.47 -51.60
N PRO A 80 -26.42 22.36 -51.55
CA PRO A 80 -26.36 21.46 -50.42
C PRO A 80 -24.98 20.81 -50.41
N VAL A 81 -24.23 21.05 -49.33
CA VAL A 81 -22.89 20.52 -49.09
C VAL A 81 -22.96 19.02 -48.77
N THR A 82 -23.40 18.20 -49.72
CA THR A 82 -23.60 16.76 -49.53
C THR A 82 -22.27 16.00 -49.64
N GLY A 83 -21.42 16.35 -50.59
CA GLY A 83 -20.12 15.68 -50.79
C GLY A 83 -19.12 15.85 -49.64
N LYS A 84 -19.09 17.02 -48.97
CA LYS A 84 -18.17 17.22 -47.82
C LYS A 84 -18.64 16.45 -46.59
N LEU A 85 -19.92 16.10 -46.49
CA LEU A 85 -20.46 15.35 -45.35
C LEU A 85 -19.95 13.89 -45.38
N GLU A 86 -19.97 13.26 -46.56
CA GLU A 86 -19.49 11.89 -46.75
C GLU A 86 -17.98 11.77 -46.47
N GLU A 87 -17.18 12.76 -46.89
CA GLU A 87 -15.76 12.80 -46.57
C GLU A 87 -15.49 12.92 -45.06
N ILE A 88 -16.31 13.70 -44.34
CA ILE A 88 -16.20 13.86 -42.88
C ILE A 88 -16.56 12.54 -42.18
N GLU A 89 -17.56 11.82 -42.67
CA GLU A 89 -17.92 10.51 -42.13
C GLU A 89 -16.85 9.45 -42.39
N GLN A 90 -16.25 9.44 -43.58
CA GLN A 90 -15.14 8.54 -43.91
C GLN A 90 -13.91 8.82 -43.02
N LYS A 91 -13.54 10.09 -42.85
CA LYS A 91 -12.45 10.50 -41.96
C LYS A 91 -12.73 10.11 -40.50
N ARG A 92 -13.98 10.22 -40.03
CA ARG A 92 -14.37 9.75 -38.68
C ARG A 92 -14.22 8.24 -38.52
N LYS A 93 -14.70 7.44 -39.48
CA LYS A 93 -14.58 5.98 -39.45
C LYS A 93 -13.12 5.52 -39.50
N GLU A 94 -12.28 6.18 -40.28
CA GLU A 94 -10.85 5.88 -40.36
C GLU A 94 -10.12 6.21 -39.05
N LEU A 95 -10.39 7.37 -38.44
CA LEU A 95 -9.84 7.74 -37.14
C LEU A 95 -10.28 6.77 -36.05
N GLU A 96 -11.54 6.34 -36.05
CA GLU A 96 -12.06 5.37 -35.11
C GLU A 96 -11.41 3.98 -35.27
N ALA A 97 -11.21 3.52 -36.51
CA ALA A 97 -10.47 2.29 -36.80
C ALA A 97 -9.01 2.37 -36.32
N LYS A 98 -8.34 3.51 -36.50
CA LYS A 98 -6.99 3.77 -35.98
C LYS A 98 -6.94 3.74 -34.46
N ILE A 99 -7.92 4.32 -33.78
CA ILE A 99 -8.04 4.26 -32.31
C ILE A 99 -8.24 2.81 -31.86
N ARG A 100 -9.10 2.04 -32.53
CA ARG A 100 -9.35 0.64 -32.21
C ARG A 100 -8.11 -0.23 -32.42
N ALA A 101 -7.37 -0.02 -33.49
CA ALA A 101 -6.11 -0.72 -33.77
C ALA A 101 -5.04 -0.40 -32.72
N LYS A 102 -4.88 0.88 -32.34
CA LYS A 102 -3.97 1.28 -31.25
C LYS A 102 -4.37 0.67 -29.91
N LYS A 103 -5.67 0.67 -29.57
CA LYS A 103 -6.17 0.04 -28.33
C LYS A 103 -5.91 -1.48 -28.30
N ARG A 104 -6.01 -2.18 -29.44
CA ARG A 104 -5.66 -3.61 -29.53
C ARG A 104 -4.16 -3.86 -29.30
N LYS A 105 -3.29 -3.06 -29.94
CA LYS A 105 -1.84 -3.16 -29.72
C LYS A 105 -1.45 -2.91 -28.26
N LEU A 106 -2.02 -1.88 -27.65
CA LEU A 106 -1.81 -1.60 -26.23
C LEU A 106 -2.30 -2.76 -25.33
N ALA A 107 -3.43 -3.37 -25.65
CA ALA A 107 -3.93 -4.53 -24.92
C ALA A 107 -3.01 -5.75 -25.07
N GLU A 108 -2.47 -6.00 -26.26
CA GLU A 108 -1.49 -7.06 -26.52
C GLU A 108 -0.18 -6.84 -25.75
N ASP A 109 0.33 -5.60 -25.74
CA ASP A 109 1.54 -5.21 -24.99
C ASP A 109 1.33 -5.35 -23.48
N GLU A 110 0.14 -5.00 -22.97
CA GLU A 110 -0.21 -5.21 -21.56
C GLU A 110 -0.27 -6.69 -21.18
N VAL A 111 -0.86 -7.53 -22.04
CA VAL A 111 -0.90 -8.99 -21.84
C VAL A 111 0.50 -9.57 -21.87
N PHE A 112 1.35 -9.13 -22.80
CA PHE A 112 2.74 -9.55 -22.89
C PHE A 112 3.54 -9.17 -21.64
N LYS A 113 3.40 -7.92 -21.18
CA LYS A 113 4.05 -7.43 -19.96
C LYS A 113 3.57 -8.19 -18.72
N LYS A 114 2.26 -8.43 -18.59
CA LYS A 114 1.69 -9.24 -17.49
C LYS A 114 2.23 -10.66 -17.51
N ARG A 115 2.35 -11.29 -18.69
CA ARG A 115 2.91 -12.63 -18.84
C ARG A 115 4.39 -12.68 -18.44
N GLN A 116 5.19 -11.70 -18.85
CA GLN A 116 6.59 -11.61 -18.42
C GLN A 116 6.73 -11.39 -16.90
N GLN A 117 5.84 -10.59 -16.31
CA GLN A 117 5.82 -10.38 -14.87
C GLN A 117 5.45 -11.66 -14.12
N ALA A 118 4.41 -12.37 -14.55
CA ALA A 118 4.01 -13.65 -13.97
C ALA A 118 5.14 -14.70 -14.03
N LEU A 119 5.90 -14.74 -15.13
CA LEU A 119 7.11 -15.58 -15.25
C LEU A 119 8.19 -15.21 -14.23
N ARG A 120 8.47 -13.92 -14.02
CA ARG A 120 9.42 -13.46 -13.00
C ARG A 120 8.96 -13.78 -11.59
N ASP A 121 7.68 -13.60 -11.30
CA ASP A 121 7.12 -13.85 -9.98
C ASP A 121 7.08 -15.36 -9.68
N ALA A 122 6.74 -16.20 -10.67
CA ALA A 122 6.82 -17.65 -10.55
C ALA A 122 8.26 -18.14 -10.31
N ALA A 123 9.25 -17.53 -10.98
CA ALA A 123 10.66 -17.85 -10.78
C ALA A 123 11.17 -17.44 -9.38
N LYS A 124 10.72 -16.31 -8.84
CA LYS A 124 11.04 -15.91 -7.45
C LYS A 124 10.40 -16.86 -6.44
N GLN A 125 9.13 -17.19 -6.64
CA GLN A 125 8.42 -18.13 -5.77
C GLN A 125 9.08 -19.51 -5.75
N SER A 126 9.56 -20.01 -6.89
CA SER A 126 10.26 -21.30 -6.93
C SER A 126 11.60 -21.27 -6.19
N GLN A 127 12.35 -20.16 -6.27
CA GLN A 127 13.56 -19.95 -5.48
C GLN A 127 13.28 -19.90 -3.98
N ASP A 128 12.26 -19.13 -3.56
CA ASP A 128 11.86 -19.05 -2.15
C ASP A 128 11.41 -20.41 -1.60
N VAL A 129 10.66 -21.20 -2.38
CA VAL A 129 10.24 -22.55 -2.00
C VAL A 129 11.44 -23.49 -1.92
N ALA A 130 12.37 -23.43 -2.88
CA ALA A 130 13.59 -24.24 -2.87
C ALA A 130 14.49 -23.90 -1.67
N GLU A 131 14.67 -22.61 -1.36
CA GLU A 131 15.46 -22.15 -0.22
C GLU A 131 14.82 -22.58 1.11
N ARG A 132 13.50 -22.40 1.26
CA ARG A 132 12.77 -22.89 2.44
C ARG A 132 12.90 -24.39 2.60
N ARG A 133 12.78 -25.16 1.52
CA ARG A 133 12.95 -26.62 1.54
C ARG A 133 14.38 -27.02 1.91
N ALA A 134 15.39 -26.35 1.36
CA ALA A 134 16.79 -26.59 1.69
C ALA A 134 17.10 -26.25 3.17
N LYS A 135 16.52 -25.17 3.69
CA LYS A 135 16.64 -24.79 5.10
C LYS A 135 16.03 -25.82 6.03
N ILE A 136 14.84 -26.34 5.70
CA ILE A 136 14.20 -27.43 6.44
C ILE A 136 15.10 -28.68 6.43
N ALA A 137 15.62 -29.08 5.26
CA ALA A 137 16.51 -30.22 5.14
C ALA A 137 17.82 -30.04 5.95
N ARG A 138 18.41 -28.84 5.96
CA ARG A 138 19.61 -28.53 6.77
C ARG A 138 19.33 -28.61 8.26
N LEU A 139 18.18 -28.11 8.72
CA LEU A 139 17.78 -28.18 10.12
C LEU A 139 17.50 -29.63 10.56
N GLN A 140 16.80 -30.40 9.73
CA GLN A 140 16.52 -31.81 9.98
C GLN A 140 17.82 -32.64 10.02
N GLY A 141 18.71 -32.47 9.04
CA GLY A 141 20.00 -33.18 9.03
C GLY A 141 20.92 -32.79 10.21
N GLY A 142 20.81 -31.55 10.70
CA GLY A 142 21.47 -31.12 11.94
C GLY A 142 20.93 -31.86 13.17
N PHE A 143 19.62 -32.04 13.25
CA PHE A 143 18.97 -32.77 14.34
C PHE A 143 19.30 -34.28 14.30
N ASP A 144 19.28 -34.90 13.12
CA ASP A 144 19.66 -36.31 12.96
C ASP A 144 21.12 -36.59 13.30
N LYS A 145 22.01 -35.60 13.11
CA LYS A 145 23.41 -35.73 13.52
C LYS A 145 23.56 -35.71 15.04
N VAL A 146 22.81 -34.84 15.74
CA VAL A 146 22.78 -34.80 17.21
C VAL A 146 22.19 -36.09 17.78
N LYS A 147 21.08 -36.57 17.20
CA LYS A 147 20.46 -37.84 17.60
C LYS A 147 21.41 -39.01 17.45
N ARG A 148 22.09 -39.14 16.29
CA ARG A 148 23.12 -40.17 16.10
C ARG A 148 24.28 -40.06 17.07
N HIS A 149 24.69 -38.85 17.45
CA HIS A 149 25.76 -38.67 18.43
C HIS A 149 25.32 -39.08 19.84
N MET A 150 24.05 -38.86 20.20
CA MET A 150 23.45 -39.35 21.44
C MET A 150 23.34 -40.89 21.43
N ASP A 151 22.84 -41.48 20.35
CA ASP A 151 22.73 -42.94 20.20
C ASP A 151 24.12 -43.62 20.22
N LYS A 152 25.14 -42.98 19.63
CA LYS A 152 26.53 -43.46 19.65
C LYS A 152 27.16 -43.39 21.04
N SER A 153 26.75 -42.41 21.86
CA SER A 153 27.16 -42.30 23.27
C SER A 153 26.31 -43.15 24.23
N ALA A 154 25.13 -43.60 23.80
CA ALA A 154 24.20 -44.41 24.58
C ALA A 154 24.38 -45.93 24.33
N GLY A 155 25.59 -46.35 23.95
CA GLY A 155 25.97 -47.75 23.81
C GLY A 155 26.19 -48.45 25.16
N VAL A 156 25.17 -48.47 26.02
CA VAL A 156 24.91 -49.48 27.07
C VAL A 156 23.45 -49.32 27.52
N ASP A 157 22.70 -50.41 27.43
CA ASP A 157 21.34 -50.66 27.92
C ASP A 157 20.17 -49.95 27.21
N SER A 158 19.69 -50.64 26.17
CA SER A 158 18.38 -50.40 25.57
C SER A 158 17.29 -51.03 26.42
N LEU A 159 16.23 -50.28 26.76
CA LEU A 159 14.81 -50.69 26.77
C LEU A 159 13.97 -49.54 27.36
N THR A 160 13.30 -48.76 26.49
CA THR A 160 11.96 -48.14 26.69
C THR A 160 11.70 -47.05 25.63
N PRO A 161 10.63 -47.14 24.81
CA PRO A 161 10.13 -45.99 24.07
C PRO A 161 9.17 -45.21 24.98
N ALA A 162 9.71 -44.49 25.97
CA ALA A 162 8.90 -43.59 26.79
C ALA A 162 8.61 -42.32 25.99
N SER A 163 7.33 -42.13 25.68
CA SER A 163 6.69 -40.88 25.25
C SER A 163 7.19 -39.69 26.08
N GLN A 164 8.26 -39.03 25.63
CA GLN A 164 8.71 -37.78 26.21
C GLN A 164 7.88 -36.65 25.62
N GLN A 165 6.84 -36.29 26.36
CA GLN A 165 6.25 -34.96 26.28
C GLN A 165 7.39 -33.95 26.38
N SER A 166 7.70 -33.29 25.26
CA SER A 166 8.73 -32.28 25.19
C SER A 166 8.27 -31.07 26.00
N ASN A 167 8.70 -31.02 27.26
CA ASN A 167 8.58 -29.84 28.11
C ASN A 167 9.64 -28.80 27.66
N LEU A 168 9.53 -28.39 26.40
CA LEU A 168 10.32 -27.30 25.84
C LEU A 168 9.78 -26.02 26.48
N LYS A 169 10.49 -25.54 27.50
CA LYS A 169 10.31 -24.23 28.08
C LYS A 169 10.23 -23.22 26.93
N PRO A 170 9.06 -22.61 26.66
CA PRO A 170 8.90 -21.75 25.50
C PRO A 170 9.81 -20.55 25.71
N THR A 171 10.78 -20.38 24.80
CA THR A 171 11.45 -19.08 24.67
C THR A 171 10.33 -18.07 24.46
N ASN A 172 10.18 -17.18 25.44
CA ASN A 172 9.10 -16.21 25.55
C ASN A 172 9.30 -15.11 24.50
N LYS A 173 9.29 -15.49 23.21
CA LYS A 173 9.08 -14.55 22.12
C LYS A 173 7.63 -14.13 22.27
N LEU A 174 7.42 -12.95 22.83
CA LEU A 174 6.10 -12.32 22.87
C LEU A 174 5.56 -12.38 21.44
N LYS A 175 4.43 -13.07 21.27
CA LYS A 175 3.71 -13.10 20.01
C LYS A 175 3.35 -11.65 19.70
N GLU A 176 3.88 -11.11 18.60
CA GLU A 176 3.54 -9.76 18.15
C GLU A 176 2.03 -9.69 17.99
N VAL A 177 1.40 -8.72 18.65
CA VAL A 177 -0.05 -8.54 18.62
C VAL A 177 -0.47 -8.11 17.22
N THR A 178 -1.31 -8.93 16.61
CA THR A 178 -1.90 -8.64 15.29
C THR A 178 -3.16 -7.78 15.45
N ARG A 179 -3.58 -7.11 14.38
CA ARG A 179 -4.85 -6.36 14.37
C ARG A 179 -6.04 -7.25 14.72
N ASP A 180 -5.99 -8.51 14.32
CA ASP A 180 -7.03 -9.50 14.62
C ASP A 180 -7.15 -9.74 16.12
N ASP A 181 -6.04 -9.71 16.87
CA ASP A 181 -6.06 -9.84 18.33
C ASP A 181 -6.78 -8.67 19.00
N VAL A 182 -6.58 -7.44 18.50
CA VAL A 182 -7.29 -6.23 18.98
C VAL A 182 -8.78 -6.36 18.72
N ILE A 183 -9.18 -6.71 17.49
CA ILE A 183 -10.58 -6.90 17.10
C ILE A 183 -11.25 -7.95 17.99
N ARG A 184 -10.60 -9.09 18.22
CA ARG A 184 -11.15 -10.14 19.09
C ARG A 184 -11.39 -9.66 20.52
N VAL A 185 -10.46 -8.92 21.11
CA VAL A 185 -10.62 -8.36 22.47
C VAL A 185 -11.74 -7.32 22.51
N MET A 186 -11.91 -6.52 21.46
CA MET A 186 -12.95 -5.50 21.38
C MET A 186 -14.35 -6.10 21.20
N HIS A 187 -14.47 -7.18 20.43
CA HIS A 187 -15.75 -7.86 20.17
C HIS A 187 -16.10 -8.96 21.20
N ALA A 188 -15.26 -9.17 22.21
CA ALA A 188 -15.52 -10.16 23.24
C ALA A 188 -16.73 -9.77 24.11
N LEU A 189 -17.66 -10.72 24.29
CA LEU A 189 -18.88 -10.52 25.07
C LEU A 189 -18.61 -10.62 26.58
N ASN A 190 -17.82 -11.61 27.00
CA ASN A 190 -17.54 -11.87 28.40
C ASN A 190 -16.12 -11.47 28.81
N ASP A 191 -15.95 -11.14 30.09
CA ASP A 191 -14.64 -10.82 30.66
C ASP A 191 -13.67 -12.02 30.67
N TYR A 192 -14.21 -13.25 30.70
CA TYR A 192 -13.43 -14.49 30.53
C TYR A 192 -12.86 -14.63 29.12
N ASP A 193 -13.64 -14.26 28.10
CA ASP A 193 -13.24 -14.32 26.68
C ASP A 193 -12.15 -13.29 26.38
N VAL A 194 -12.26 -12.09 26.98
CA VAL A 194 -11.23 -11.03 26.89
C VAL A 194 -9.87 -11.53 27.38
N LEU A 195 -9.85 -12.28 28.49
CA LEU A 195 -8.64 -12.81 29.11
C LEU A 195 -8.23 -14.20 28.60
N GLN A 196 -9.00 -14.78 27.67
CA GLN A 196 -8.79 -16.13 27.13
C GLN A 196 -8.62 -17.17 28.24
N VAL A 197 -9.45 -17.07 29.28
CA VAL A 197 -9.50 -17.99 30.43
C VAL A 197 -10.80 -18.78 30.39
N ASN A 198 -10.79 -19.98 30.97
CA ASN A 198 -12.00 -20.75 31.14
C ASN A 198 -12.82 -20.20 32.33
N LEU A 199 -14.12 -20.46 32.38
CA LEU A 199 -14.96 -20.08 33.51
C LEU A 199 -14.54 -20.81 34.80
N ALA A 200 -13.98 -22.01 34.66
CA ALA A 200 -13.43 -22.80 35.78
C ALA A 200 -12.00 -22.40 36.18
N SER A 201 -11.38 -21.41 35.52
CA SER A 201 -10.02 -20.98 35.79
C SER A 201 -9.92 -20.26 37.15
N GLY A 202 -8.96 -20.66 37.98
CA GLY A 202 -8.69 -20.01 39.26
C GLY A 202 -7.96 -18.66 39.13
N SER A 203 -7.92 -17.91 40.23
CA SER A 203 -7.27 -16.59 40.32
C SER A 203 -5.82 -16.55 39.81
N GLY A 204 -5.08 -17.65 39.95
CA GLY A 204 -3.73 -17.80 39.43
C GLY A 204 -3.64 -17.77 37.89
N GLU A 205 -4.60 -18.37 37.19
CA GLU A 205 -4.64 -18.39 35.72
C GLU A 205 -5.08 -17.04 35.16
N ILE A 206 -6.06 -16.41 35.81
CA ILE A 206 -6.55 -15.07 35.48
C ILE A 206 -5.39 -14.05 35.53
N ARG A 207 -4.57 -14.09 36.59
CA ARG A 207 -3.40 -13.22 36.73
C ARG A 207 -2.33 -13.51 35.65
N LYS A 208 -2.07 -14.78 35.37
CA LYS A 208 -1.07 -15.19 34.35
C LYS A 208 -1.47 -14.68 32.96
N ASN A 209 -2.72 -14.86 32.56
CA ASN A 209 -3.20 -14.42 31.26
C ASN A 209 -3.31 -12.90 31.16
N PHE A 210 -3.72 -12.21 32.24
CA PHE A 210 -3.65 -10.75 32.31
C PHE A 210 -2.23 -10.24 32.06
N LEU A 211 -1.22 -10.74 32.80
CA LEU A 211 0.18 -10.34 32.62
C LEU A 211 0.68 -10.59 31.18
N LYS A 212 0.27 -11.69 30.56
CA LYS A 212 0.63 -12.03 29.18
C LYS A 212 0.02 -11.04 28.19
N LEU A 213 -1.28 -10.76 28.30
CA LEU A 213 -1.99 -9.85 27.41
C LEU A 213 -1.57 -8.39 27.64
N SER A 214 -1.40 -7.95 28.88
CA SER A 214 -0.93 -6.60 29.20
C SER A 214 0.45 -6.31 28.63
N ARG A 215 1.36 -7.28 28.64
CA ARG A 215 2.69 -7.14 28.02
C ARG A 215 2.62 -7.07 26.49
N ALA A 216 1.63 -7.74 25.90
CA ALA A 216 1.43 -7.79 24.46
C ALA A 216 0.74 -6.52 23.94
N PHE A 217 -0.33 -6.07 24.59
CA PHE A 217 -1.11 -4.87 24.24
C PHE A 217 -0.58 -3.57 24.88
N HIS A 218 0.63 -3.58 25.46
CA HIS A 218 1.18 -2.37 26.07
C HIS A 218 1.38 -1.29 24.99
N PRO A 219 0.91 -0.04 25.20
CA PRO A 219 0.95 1.01 24.18
C PRO A 219 2.37 1.38 23.72
N ASP A 220 3.39 1.12 24.54
CA ASP A 220 4.81 1.31 24.18
C ASP A 220 5.31 0.29 23.14
N LYS A 221 4.85 -0.96 23.22
CA LYS A 221 5.32 -2.07 22.39
C LYS A 221 4.44 -2.33 21.18
N CYS A 222 3.14 -2.02 21.29
CA CYS A 222 2.14 -2.25 20.25
C CYS A 222 1.62 -0.92 19.70
N LYS A 223 2.16 -0.50 18.55
CA LYS A 223 1.74 0.71 17.82
C LYS A 223 0.54 0.47 16.88
N VAL A 224 -0.27 -0.54 17.16
CA VAL A 224 -1.44 -0.88 16.36
C VAL A 224 -2.61 0.01 16.77
N GLU A 225 -3.36 0.52 15.79
CA GLU A 225 -4.59 1.27 16.02
C GLU A 225 -5.56 0.47 16.91
N GLY A 226 -6.07 1.08 17.99
CA GLY A 226 -6.95 0.42 18.96
C GLY A 226 -6.25 -0.41 20.05
N SER A 227 -4.92 -0.50 20.07
CA SER A 227 -4.18 -1.25 21.12
C SER A 227 -4.46 -0.70 22.53
N LYS A 228 -4.57 0.62 22.66
CA LYS A 228 -4.89 1.32 23.91
C LYS A 228 -6.28 0.94 24.46
N GLU A 229 -7.27 0.86 23.58
CA GLU A 229 -8.64 0.50 23.95
C GLU A 229 -8.73 -0.97 24.36
N ALA A 230 -8.08 -1.86 23.60
CA ALA A 230 -7.95 -3.27 23.97
C ALA A 230 -7.27 -3.46 25.33
N PHE A 231 -6.19 -2.71 25.61
CA PHE A 231 -5.51 -2.76 26.91
C PHE A 231 -6.42 -2.32 28.08
N GLN A 232 -7.22 -1.27 27.88
CA GLN A 232 -8.20 -0.83 28.87
C GLN A 232 -9.27 -1.89 29.12
N ARG A 233 -9.79 -2.54 28.06
CA ARG A 233 -10.76 -3.64 28.16
C ARG A 233 -10.20 -4.82 28.95
N VAL A 234 -8.96 -5.23 28.68
CA VAL A 234 -8.26 -6.30 29.40
C VAL A 234 -8.07 -5.93 30.88
N SER A 235 -7.73 -4.68 31.17
CA SER A 235 -7.57 -4.19 32.55
C SER A 235 -8.90 -4.22 33.31
N LYS A 236 -9.99 -3.76 32.68
CA LYS A 236 -11.33 -3.81 33.27
C LYS A 236 -11.79 -5.24 33.53
N ALA A 237 -11.63 -6.13 32.56
CA ALA A 237 -11.96 -7.55 32.72
C ALA A 237 -11.22 -8.19 33.91
N TYR A 238 -9.91 -7.91 34.05
CA TYR A 238 -9.15 -8.42 35.19
C TYR A 238 -9.66 -7.90 36.53
N THR A 239 -10.01 -6.61 36.64
CA THR A 239 -10.57 -6.06 37.89
C THR A 239 -11.91 -6.67 38.25
N ASN A 240 -12.75 -6.97 37.25
CA ASN A 240 -14.05 -7.62 37.46
C ASN A 240 -13.86 -9.06 37.91
N LEU A 241 -13.06 -9.84 37.18
CA LEU A 241 -12.80 -11.24 37.52
C LEU A 241 -12.09 -11.37 38.88
N LYS A 242 -11.18 -10.45 39.22
CA LYS A 242 -10.53 -10.44 40.53
C LYS A 242 -11.53 -10.28 41.68
N LYS A 243 -12.59 -9.47 41.51
CA LYS A 243 -13.65 -9.31 42.53
C LYS A 243 -14.53 -10.56 42.66
N GLN A 244 -14.74 -11.29 41.55
CA GLN A 244 -15.56 -12.50 41.54
C GLN A 244 -14.82 -13.72 42.12
N HIS A 245 -13.49 -13.70 42.09
CA HIS A 245 -12.59 -14.78 42.53
C HIS A 245 -11.76 -14.40 43.77
N SER A 246 -12.17 -13.38 44.54
CA SER A 246 -11.58 -13.00 45.84
C SER A 246 -12.50 -13.39 46.99
#